data_AF-J9F552-F1
#
_entry.id   AF-J9F552-F1
#
_cell.length_a   1.000
_cell.length_b   1.000
_cell.length_c   1.000
_cell.angle_alpha   90.00
_cell.angle_beta   90.00
_cell.angle_gamma   90.00
#
_symmetry.space_group_name_H-M   'P 1'
#
loop_
_entity.id
_entity.type
_entity.pdbx_description
1 polymer ?
#
loop_
_entity_poly.entity_id
_entity_poly.type
_entity_poly.pdbx_seq_one_letter_code
_entity_poly.pdbx_strand_id
1 'polypeptide(L)'
;MSWRCFKRCGRRTLQTFALAFCFIGFYAIFSAPKPATIHQKGHKGMMAGAFIGNIVNNDTDPFALYKSFGRKDWHDYESMKRDALRQGLGEGGKPVIVAVSEFKKLRVSFRNSYP
;
A
#
# COMPACT_ATOMS: atom_id res chain seq x y z
N MET A 1 47.17 44.20 16.35
CA MET A 1 46.31 43.94 15.17
C MET A 1 44.93 44.54 15.41
N SER A 2 44.48 45.38 14.48
CA SER A 2 43.44 46.40 14.69
C SER A 2 42.01 45.84 14.87
N TRP A 3 41.37 46.20 15.98
CA TRP A 3 39.96 45.92 16.34
C TRP A 3 38.95 46.33 15.25
N ARG A 4 39.35 47.20 14.31
CA ARG A 4 38.52 47.65 13.19
C ARG A 4 38.34 46.61 12.08
N CYS A 5 39.23 45.62 11.95
CA CYS A 5 39.02 44.51 11.00
C CYS A 5 37.92 43.53 11.47
N PHE A 6 37.69 43.42 12.78
CA PHE A 6 36.74 42.45 13.33
C PHE A 6 35.28 42.80 13.01
N LYS A 7 34.94 44.10 12.97
CA LYS A 7 33.56 44.56 12.74
C LYS A 7 33.06 44.34 11.31
N ARG A 8 33.95 44.22 10.32
CA ARG A 8 33.61 43.98 8.91
C ARG A 8 33.63 42.49 8.53
N CYS A 9 34.49 41.69 9.20
CA CYS A 9 34.49 40.23 9.08
C CYS A 9 33.36 39.54 9.86
N GLY A 10 32.76 40.20 10.85
CA GLY A 10 31.68 39.64 11.68
C GLY A 10 30.46 39.17 10.90
N ARG A 11 30.05 39.88 9.83
CA ARG A 11 28.82 39.53 9.10
C ARG A 11 28.96 38.26 8.25
N ARG A 12 30.14 38.03 7.66
CA ARG A 12 30.42 36.81 6.87
C ARG A 12 30.72 35.61 7.77
N THR A 13 31.43 35.82 8.88
CA THR A 13 31.72 34.75 9.85
C THR A 13 30.45 34.25 10.55
N LEU A 14 29.55 35.17 10.95
CA LEU A 14 28.28 34.79 11.57
C LEU A 14 27.38 33.98 10.62
N GLN A 15 27.41 34.30 9.32
CA GLN A 15 26.68 33.55 8.30
C GLN A 15 27.26 32.15 8.08
N THR A 16 28.58 32.00 8.07
CA THR A 16 29.21 30.67 7.96
C THR A 16 28.97 29.81 9.21
N PHE A 17 28.97 30.41 10.41
CA PHE A 17 28.63 29.69 11.63
C PHE A 17 27.15 29.25 11.64
N ALA A 18 26.23 30.10 11.20
CA ALA A 18 24.82 29.75 11.09
C ALA A 18 24.59 28.58 10.11
N LEU A 19 25.23 28.60 8.95
CA LEU A 19 25.14 27.50 7.98
C LEU A 19 25.71 26.20 8.55
N ALA A 20 26.89 26.23 9.17
CA ALA A 20 27.50 25.05 9.77
C ALA A 20 26.59 24.45 10.86
N PHE A 21 25.98 25.29 11.70
CA PHE A 21 25.05 24.83 12.73
C PHE A 21 23.78 24.20 12.13
N CYS A 22 23.23 24.76 11.04
CA CYS A 22 22.11 24.15 10.32
C CYS A 22 22.49 22.76 9.77
N PHE A 23 23.64 22.63 9.10
CA PHE A 23 24.07 21.33 8.56
C PHE A 23 24.28 20.29 9.67
N ILE A 24 24.89 20.67 10.80
CA ILE A 24 25.08 19.77 11.95
C ILE A 24 23.73 19.40 12.58
N GLY A 25 22.81 20.36 12.73
CA GLY A 25 21.47 20.12 13.26
C GLY A 25 20.64 19.19 12.38
N PHE A 26 20.65 19.42 11.06
CA PHE A 26 20.02 18.51 10.11
C PHE A 26 20.66 17.13 10.15
N TYR A 27 22.00 17.05 10.15
CA TYR A 27 22.69 15.76 10.25
C TYR A 27 22.33 15.02 11.54
N ALA A 28 22.22 15.70 12.68
CA ALA A 28 21.79 15.11 13.94
C ALA A 28 20.34 14.62 13.90
N ILE A 29 19.41 15.36 13.28
CA ILE A 29 18.00 14.95 13.15
C ILE A 29 17.83 13.75 12.21
N PHE A 30 18.56 13.74 11.08
CA PHE A 30 18.47 12.66 10.09
C PHE A 30 19.29 11.43 10.47
N SER A 31 20.39 11.60 11.21
CA SER A 31 21.24 10.51 11.70
C SER A 31 20.84 10.02 13.08
N ALA A 32 19.93 10.72 13.77
CA ALA A 32 19.31 10.20 14.98
C ALA A 32 18.64 8.86 14.62
N PRO A 33 19.03 7.75 15.28
CA PRO A 33 18.38 6.47 15.06
C PRO A 33 16.91 6.65 15.37
N LYS A 34 16.05 6.45 14.37
CA LYS A 34 14.60 6.48 14.56
C LYS A 34 14.29 5.58 15.75
N PRO A 35 13.70 6.12 16.84
CA PRO A 35 13.38 5.30 17.98
C PRO A 35 12.47 4.18 17.50
N ALA A 36 12.85 2.94 17.76
CA ALA A 36 11.99 1.78 17.56
C ALA A 36 10.84 1.86 18.57
N THR A 37 9.87 2.75 18.33
CA THR A 37 8.65 2.83 19.10
C THR A 37 7.74 1.67 18.69
N ILE A 38 8.07 0.54 19.30
CA ILE A 38 7.14 -0.49 19.75
C ILE A 38 6.00 0.23 20.47
N HIS A 39 4.85 0.39 19.80
CA HIS A 39 3.55 0.45 20.47
C HIS A 39 2.42 0.18 19.47
N GLN A 40 2.19 -1.11 19.20
CA GLN A 40 0.87 -1.59 18.79
C GLN A 40 -0.08 -1.38 19.98
N LYS A 41 -0.78 -0.26 20.02
CA LYS A 41 -1.92 -0.07 20.91
C LYS A 41 -3.05 0.59 20.13
N GLY A 42 -3.94 -0.27 19.62
CA GLY A 42 -5.32 0.02 19.27
C GLY A 42 -5.62 1.31 18.51
N HIS A 43 -5.53 1.28 17.18
CA HIS A 43 -6.35 2.15 16.34
C HIS A 43 -7.01 1.34 15.24
N LYS A 44 -8.28 1.00 15.48
CA LYS A 44 -9.23 0.57 14.45
C LYS A 44 -9.51 1.80 13.58
N GLY A 45 -8.82 1.92 12.46
CA GLY A 45 -9.08 2.95 11.45
C GLY A 45 -7.81 3.62 10.94
N MET A 46 -7.63 3.59 9.61
CA MET A 46 -6.55 4.26 8.85
C MET A 46 -5.19 3.56 9.04
N MET A 47 -4.55 2.93 8.06
CA MET A 47 -4.20 3.43 6.73
C MET A 47 -3.98 2.24 5.77
N ALA A 48 -4.68 2.22 4.64
CA ALA A 48 -4.22 1.49 3.46
C ALA A 48 -3.15 2.34 2.77
N GLY A 49 -1.94 1.82 2.56
CA GLY A 49 -1.04 2.36 1.53
C GLY A 49 0.38 2.82 1.92
N ALA A 50 0.87 2.62 3.13
CA ALA A 50 2.25 3.02 3.49
C ALA A 50 3.11 1.85 3.97
N PHE A 51 3.48 0.95 3.05
CA PHE A 51 4.55 -0.02 3.28
C PHE A 51 5.91 0.66 3.04
N ILE A 52 6.54 1.11 4.13
CA ILE A 52 7.96 1.48 4.12
C ILE A 52 8.74 0.16 4.12
N GLY A 53 9.30 -0.19 2.97
CA GLY A 53 10.21 -1.32 2.80
C GLY A 53 11.49 -1.11 3.61
N ASN A 54 11.49 -1.58 4.85
CA ASN A 54 12.71 -1.76 5.63
C ASN A 54 13.21 -3.19 5.40
N ILE A 55 13.97 -3.35 4.32
CA ILE A 55 15.09 -4.27 4.10
C ILE A 55 15.11 -5.45 5.09
N VAL A 56 14.47 -6.54 4.69
CA VAL A 56 14.49 -7.84 5.37
C VAL A 56 15.60 -8.68 4.75
N ASN A 57 16.44 -9.28 5.59
CA ASN A 57 17.48 -10.24 5.23
C ASN A 57 16.96 -11.28 4.24
N ASN A 58 17.73 -11.57 3.19
CA ASN A 58 17.35 -12.40 2.02
C ASN A 58 16.89 -13.84 2.33
N ASP A 59 16.95 -14.30 3.58
CA ASP A 59 16.53 -15.65 4.02
C ASP A 59 15.20 -15.68 4.79
N THR A 60 14.53 -14.54 4.97
CA THR A 60 13.28 -14.45 5.72
C THR A 60 12.10 -14.28 4.78
N ASP A 61 11.12 -15.20 4.87
CA ASP A 61 9.86 -15.15 4.10
C ASP A 61 9.25 -13.73 4.19
N PRO A 62 9.16 -12.99 3.07
CA PRO A 62 8.67 -11.61 3.06
C PRO A 62 7.20 -11.52 3.51
N PHE A 63 6.50 -12.66 3.55
CA PHE A 63 5.13 -12.78 4.02
C PHE A 63 5.01 -13.36 5.43
N ALA A 64 6.12 -13.61 6.14
CA ALA A 64 6.10 -14.15 7.51
C ALA A 64 5.25 -13.29 8.46
N LEU A 65 5.35 -11.96 8.33
CA LEU A 65 4.52 -11.00 9.07
C LEU A 65 3.03 -11.10 8.71
N TYR A 66 2.69 -11.52 7.49
CA TYR A 66 1.30 -11.62 7.07
C TYR A 66 0.58 -12.83 7.67
N LYS A 67 1.32 -13.90 7.97
CA LYS A 67 0.75 -15.11 8.57
C LYS A 67 0.22 -14.88 9.98
N SER A 68 0.72 -13.87 10.70
CA SER A 68 0.24 -13.52 12.04
C SER A 68 -0.93 -12.53 12.04
N PHE A 69 -1.24 -11.89 10.91
CA PHE A 69 -2.44 -11.07 10.82
C PHE A 69 -3.69 -11.95 10.93
N GLY A 70 -4.69 -11.44 11.64
CA GLY A 70 -5.99 -12.09 11.71
C GLY A 70 -6.54 -12.31 10.30
N ARG A 71 -6.92 -13.55 9.99
CA ARG A 71 -7.56 -13.87 8.70
C ARG A 71 -8.90 -13.15 8.64
N LYS A 72 -9.09 -12.35 7.60
CA LYS A 72 -10.38 -11.70 7.33
C LYS A 72 -11.24 -12.66 6.52
N ASP A 73 -12.46 -12.89 7.00
CA ASP A 73 -13.49 -13.52 6.18
C ASP A 73 -14.03 -12.48 5.19
N TRP A 74 -13.94 -12.80 3.90
CA TRP A 74 -14.38 -11.93 2.81
C TRP A 74 -15.72 -12.36 2.23
N HIS A 75 -16.31 -13.45 2.72
CA HIS A 75 -17.57 -13.94 2.21
C HIS A 75 -18.73 -13.03 2.63
N ASP A 76 -19.46 -12.50 1.65
CA ASP A 76 -20.77 -11.91 1.88
C ASP A 76 -21.82 -13.03 1.87
N TYR A 77 -22.10 -13.58 3.05
CA TYR A 77 -23.08 -14.66 3.20
C TYR A 77 -24.50 -14.25 2.77
N GLU A 78 -24.87 -12.97 2.84
CA GLU A 78 -26.18 -12.52 2.37
C GLU A 78 -26.25 -12.52 0.84
N SER A 79 -25.15 -12.16 0.16
CA SER A 79 -25.04 -12.37 -1.29
C SER A 79 -25.13 -13.85 -1.67
N MET A 80 -24.43 -14.72 -0.95
CA MET A 80 -24.43 -16.15 -1.23
C MET A 80 -25.83 -16.75 -1.06
N LYS A 81 -26.59 -16.34 -0.03
CA LYS A 81 -27.98 -16.77 0.19
C LYS A 81 -28.89 -16.31 -0.95
N ARG A 82 -28.78 -15.05 -1.39
CA ARG A 82 -29.57 -14.52 -2.51
C ARG A 82 -29.25 -15.25 -3.82
N ASP A 83 -27.98 -15.52 -4.05
CA ASP A 83 -27.49 -16.22 -5.23
C ASP A 83 -27.95 -17.68 -5.26
N ALA A 84 -27.98 -18.35 -4.10
CA ALA A 84 -28.50 -19.70 -3.96
C ALA A 84 -30.00 -19.82 -4.25
N LEU A 85 -30.77 -18.76 -4.02
CA LEU A 85 -32.21 -18.71 -4.32
C LEU A 85 -32.51 -18.25 -5.75
N ARG A 86 -31.49 -17.89 -6.54
CA ARG A 86 -31.69 -17.38 -7.90
C ARG A 86 -32.23 -18.48 -8.82
N GLN A 87 -33.23 -18.11 -9.61
CA GLN A 87 -33.86 -19.00 -10.58
C GLN A 87 -33.72 -18.41 -11.97
N GLY A 88 -33.47 -19.27 -12.95
CA GLY A 88 -33.25 -18.88 -14.34
C GLY A 88 -32.52 -19.97 -15.13
N LEU A 89 -32.51 -19.82 -16.46
CA LEU A 89 -31.70 -20.65 -17.33
C LEU A 89 -30.23 -20.41 -17.03
N GLY A 90 -29.51 -21.45 -16.62
CA GLY A 90 -28.08 -21.36 -16.28
C GLY A 90 -27.78 -21.13 -14.80
N GLU A 91 -28.79 -20.78 -14.00
CA GLU A 91 -28.58 -20.50 -12.57
C GLU A 91 -28.16 -21.75 -11.79
N GLY A 92 -27.34 -21.54 -10.76
CA GLY A 92 -26.75 -22.62 -9.96
C GLY A 92 -25.78 -23.51 -10.75
N GLY A 93 -25.25 -23.03 -11.89
CA GLY A 93 -24.32 -23.79 -12.74
C GLY A 93 -24.98 -24.89 -13.56
N LYS A 94 -26.32 -24.89 -13.68
CA LYS A 94 -27.04 -25.86 -14.51
C LYS A 94 -26.77 -25.59 -16.00
N PRO A 95 -26.51 -26.63 -16.82
CA PRO A 95 -26.33 -26.43 -18.25
C PRO A 95 -27.63 -25.92 -18.89
N VAL A 96 -27.51 -24.93 -19.78
CA VAL A 96 -28.64 -24.44 -20.58
C VAL A 96 -28.81 -25.38 -21.78
N ILE A 97 -29.93 -26.08 -21.86
CA ILE A 97 -30.28 -26.89 -23.03
C ILE A 97 -30.89 -25.96 -24.08
N VAL A 98 -30.19 -25.82 -25.20
CA VAL A 98 -30.60 -24.97 -26.32
C VAL A 98 -30.90 -25.86 -27.52
N ALA A 99 -31.97 -25.56 -28.26
CA ALA A 99 -32.29 -26.27 -29.50
C ALA A 99 -31.15 -26.12 -30.52
N VAL A 100 -30.91 -27.14 -31.34
CA VAL A 100 -29.80 -27.15 -32.33
C VAL A 100 -29.85 -25.95 -33.29
N SER A 101 -31.05 -25.48 -33.63
CA SER A 101 -31.27 -24.29 -34.46
C SER A 101 -30.76 -23.00 -33.79
N GLU A 102 -30.96 -22.87 -32.49
CA GLU A 102 -30.52 -21.72 -31.71
C GLU A 102 -29.03 -21.79 -31.35
N PHE A 103 -28.49 -23.01 -31.17
CA PHE A 103 -27.06 -23.20 -30.94
C PHE A 103 -26.20 -22.64 -32.08
N LYS A 104 -26.65 -22.76 -33.34
CA LYS A 104 -25.96 -22.14 -34.50
C LYS A 104 -25.94 -20.62 -34.40
N LYS A 105 -27.04 -19.99 -33.97
CA LYS A 105 -27.13 -18.53 -33.80
C LYS A 105 -26.20 -18.06 -32.69
N LEU A 106 -26.21 -18.74 -31.54
CA LEU A 106 -25.32 -18.43 -30.41
C LEU A 106 -23.85 -18.56 -30.80
N ARG A 107 -23.49 -19.59 -31.55
CA ARG A 107 -22.10 -19.78 -32.01
C ARG A 107 -21.60 -18.63 -32.88
N VAL A 108 -22.45 -18.11 -33.76
CA VAL A 108 -22.12 -16.96 -34.61
C VAL A 108 -22.02 -15.69 -33.77
N SER A 109 -22.94 -15.47 -32.83
CA SER A 109 -22.89 -14.29 -31.96
C SER A 109 -21.65 -14.27 -31.07
N PHE A 110 -21.28 -15.41 -30.45
CA PHE A 110 -20.06 -15.54 -29.64
C PHE A 110 -18.78 -15.31 -30.44
N ARG A 111 -18.76 -15.72 -31.72
CA ARG A 111 -17.62 -15.46 -32.61
C ARG A 111 -17.47 -13.98 -32.95
N ASN A 112 -18.58 -13.24 -33.05
CA ASN A 112 -18.56 -11.83 -33.45
C ASN A 112 -18.49 -10.84 -32.28
N SER A 113 -18.60 -11.31 -31.03
CA SER A 113 -18.61 -10.44 -29.83
C SER A 113 -17.21 -10.19 -29.25
N TYR A 114 -16.18 -10.81 -29.81
CA TYR A 114 -14.77 -10.49 -29.51
C TYR A 114 -14.09 -10.05 -30.81
N PRO A 115 -13.57 -8.81 -30.90
CA PRO A 115 -12.71 -8.37 -31.99
C PRO A 115 -11.36 -9.09 -31.97
#